data_AF-A0A7J9LJR3-F1
#
_entry.id   AF-A0A7J9LJR3-F1
#
_cell.length_a   1.000
_cell.length_b   1.000
_cell.length_c   1.000
_cell.angle_alpha   90.00
_cell.angle_beta   90.00
_cell.angle_gamma   90.00
#
_symmetry.space_group_name_H-M   'P 1'
#
loop_
_entity.id
_entity.type
_entity.pdbx_description
1 polymer ?
#
loop_
_entity_poly.entity_id
_entity_poly.type
_entity_poly.pdbx_seq_one_letter_code
_entity_poly.pdbx_strand_id
1 'polypeptide(L)'
;MGWQGHYFRVQLQQKTPLSRVGVIIIALDMYLAMEWEGKSSLIIKIGSNEVFSWFENKRLRSWLLQSIFKDIENKMVRVGNVSFLKAENHGNDMAYALALTGIKKAWNV
;
A
#
# COMPACT_ATOMS: atom_id res chain seq x y z
N MET A 1 -2.13 -10.38 29.60
CA MET A 1 -2.78 -9.18 29.01
C MET A 1 -2.37 -9.14 27.55
N GLY A 2 -3.26 -9.62 26.66
CA GLY A 2 -2.96 -9.80 25.24
C GLY A 2 -3.24 -8.52 24.45
N TRP A 3 -2.22 -7.93 23.84
CA TRP A 3 -2.36 -6.81 22.92
C TRP A 3 -2.98 -7.32 21.62
N GLN A 4 -4.28 -7.09 21.41
CA GLN A 4 -4.92 -7.28 20.12
C GLN A 4 -4.73 -6.01 19.28
N GLY A 5 -3.61 -5.95 18.56
CA GLY A 5 -3.46 -4.99 17.47
C GLY A 5 -4.47 -5.32 16.37
N HIS A 6 -5.28 -4.36 15.94
CA HIS A 6 -6.11 -4.50 14.75
C HIS A 6 -5.20 -4.45 13.52
N TYR A 7 -5.08 -5.56 12.79
CA TYR A 7 -4.20 -5.70 11.63
C TYR A 7 -4.98 -5.55 10.32
N PHE A 8 -4.65 -4.52 9.54
CA PHE A 8 -5.14 -4.37 8.16
C PHE A 8 -4.03 -4.64 7.17
N ARG A 9 -4.25 -5.60 6.26
CA ARG A 9 -3.33 -5.99 5.19
C ARG A 9 -3.93 -5.57 3.84
N VAL A 10 -3.27 -4.65 3.14
CA VAL A 10 -3.58 -4.32 1.74
C VAL A 10 -2.45 -4.84 0.85
N GLN A 11 -2.78 -5.69 -0.13
CA GLN A 11 -1.84 -6.22 -1.15
C GLN A 11 -2.50 -6.08 -2.53
N LEU A 12 -1.96 -5.23 -3.42
CA LEU A 12 -2.53 -5.01 -4.76
C LEU A 12 -1.41 -4.90 -5.81
N GLN A 13 -1.43 -5.80 -6.81
CA GLN A 13 -0.52 -5.80 -7.96
C GLN A 13 -1.08 -4.90 -9.08
N GLN A 14 -0.41 -3.78 -9.39
CA GLN A 14 -0.77 -2.94 -10.54
C GLN A 14 0.41 -2.70 -11.51
N LYS A 15 0.09 -2.37 -12.77
CA LYS A 15 1.02 -2.39 -13.92
C LYS A 15 1.95 -1.17 -14.03
N THR A 16 1.66 -0.02 -13.42
CA THR A 16 2.50 1.20 -13.55
C THR A 16 2.96 1.78 -12.21
N PRO A 17 4.16 2.41 -12.13
CA PRO A 17 4.62 3.17 -10.96
C PRO A 17 3.58 4.08 -10.31
N LEU A 18 2.87 4.87 -11.13
CA LEU A 18 1.85 5.81 -10.69
C LEU A 18 0.68 5.07 -9.99
N SER A 19 0.22 3.96 -10.58
CA SER A 19 -0.85 3.14 -10.01
C SER A 19 -0.43 2.44 -8.72
N ARG A 20 0.84 2.06 -8.57
CA ARG A 20 1.35 1.39 -7.36
C ARG A 20 1.46 2.35 -6.17
N VAL A 21 1.94 3.57 -6.41
CA VAL A 21 2.07 4.60 -5.36
C VAL A 21 0.68 5.18 -5.01
N GLY A 22 -0.22 5.29 -5.99
CA GLY A 22 -1.62 5.71 -5.73
C GLY A 22 -2.38 4.79 -4.77
N VAL A 23 -2.09 3.48 -4.78
CA VAL A 23 -2.70 2.54 -3.81
C VAL A 23 -2.31 2.87 -2.36
N ILE A 24 -1.09 3.37 -2.14
CA ILE A 24 -0.63 3.76 -0.80
C ILE A 24 -1.43 4.95 -0.29
N ILE A 25 -1.74 5.91 -1.16
CA ILE A 25 -2.60 7.05 -0.84
C ILE A 25 -4.00 6.56 -0.44
N ILE A 26 -4.60 5.65 -1.23
CA ILE A 26 -5.92 5.10 -0.92
C ILE A 26 -5.93 4.40 0.44
N ALA A 27 -4.89 3.60 0.75
CA ALA A 27 -4.80 2.93 2.04
C ALA A 27 -4.73 3.93 3.22
N LEU A 28 -3.96 5.01 3.06
CA LEU A 28 -3.88 6.08 4.06
C LEU A 28 -5.20 6.84 4.20
N ASP A 29 -5.88 7.14 3.09
CA ASP A 29 -7.17 7.82 3.10
C ASP A 29 -8.26 6.98 3.74
N MET A 30 -8.30 5.68 3.45
CA MET A 30 -9.21 4.76 4.13
C MET A 30 -8.93 4.71 5.62
N TYR A 31 -7.66 4.65 6.03
CA TYR A 31 -7.31 4.60 7.45
C TYR A 31 -7.75 5.87 8.20
N LEU A 32 -7.53 7.03 7.60
CA LEU A 32 -7.99 8.32 8.14
C LEU A 32 -9.52 8.44 8.13
N ALA A 33 -10.18 7.97 7.08
CA ALA A 33 -11.65 7.99 7.00
C ALA A 33 -12.32 7.08 8.04
N MET A 34 -11.63 6.03 8.48
CA MET A 34 -12.07 5.17 9.57
C MET A 34 -11.78 5.76 10.97
N GLU A 35 -11.19 6.96 11.03
CA GLU A 35 -10.79 7.64 12.26
C GLU A 35 -9.86 6.78 13.13
N TRP A 36 -8.94 6.04 12.50
CA TRP A 36 -8.02 5.14 13.20
C TRP A 36 -6.68 5.80 13.57
N GLU A 37 -6.48 7.07 13.20
CA GLU A 37 -5.29 7.83 13.58
C GLU A 37 -5.01 7.76 15.09
N GLY A 38 -3.76 7.44 15.44
CA GLY A 38 -3.33 7.29 16.82
C GLY A 38 -3.92 6.11 17.61
N LYS A 39 -4.88 5.36 17.05
CA LYS A 39 -5.54 4.24 17.72
C LYS A 39 -4.87 2.89 17.43
N SER A 40 -4.27 2.72 16.25
CA SER A 40 -3.55 1.49 15.89
C SER A 40 -2.36 1.78 14.97
N SER A 41 -1.63 0.72 14.58
CA SER A 41 -0.52 0.82 13.63
C SER A 41 -0.97 0.36 12.26
N LEU A 42 -0.68 1.15 11.22
CA LEU A 42 -0.93 0.77 9.83
C LEU A 42 0.32 0.09 9.25
N ILE A 43 0.16 -1.14 8.76
CA ILE A 43 1.21 -1.88 8.06
C ILE A 43 0.85 -2.03 6.59
N ILE A 44 1.61 -1.40 5.71
CA ILE A 44 1.41 -1.46 4.25
C ILE A 44 2.38 -2.47 3.65
N LYS A 45 1.85 -3.53 3.01
CA LYS A 45 2.66 -4.55 2.34
C LYS A 45 2.86 -4.20 0.87
N ILE A 46 4.10 -3.98 0.47
CA ILE A 46 4.47 -3.58 -0.90
C ILE A 46 5.08 -4.79 -1.62
N GLY A 47 4.43 -5.25 -2.69
CA GLY A 47 4.93 -6.35 -3.53
C GLY A 47 5.86 -5.94 -4.67
N SER A 48 6.12 -4.65 -4.82
CA SER A 48 7.01 -4.10 -5.86
C SER A 48 8.35 -3.70 -5.25
N ASN A 49 9.43 -4.40 -5.61
CA ASN A 49 10.80 -4.08 -5.16
C ASN A 49 11.17 -2.62 -5.41
N GLU A 50 10.84 -2.12 -6.60
CA GLU A 50 11.10 -0.73 -7.00
C GLU A 50 10.36 0.28 -6.10
N VAL A 51 9.11 -0.01 -5.75
CA VAL A 51 8.32 0.92 -4.92
C VAL A 51 8.80 0.83 -3.47
N PHE A 52 9.11 -0.37 -2.99
CA PHE A 52 9.64 -0.57 -1.65
C PHE A 52 10.98 0.17 -1.47
N SER A 53 11.89 0.09 -2.45
CA SER A 53 13.17 0.81 -2.40
C SER A 53 13.03 2.32 -2.40
N TRP A 54 11.97 2.89 -2.99
CA TRP A 54 11.66 4.32 -2.89
C TRP A 54 11.29 4.78 -1.48
N PHE A 55 10.71 3.90 -0.66
CA PHE A 55 10.40 4.19 0.74
C PHE A 55 11.61 3.98 1.64
N GLU A 56 12.46 2.99 1.36
CA GLU A 56 13.72 2.79 2.07
C GLU A 56 14.76 3.87 1.76
N ASN A 57 14.85 4.31 0.50
CA ASN A 57 15.83 5.28 0.04
C ASN A 57 15.18 6.36 -0.83
N LYS A 58 15.00 7.55 -0.24
CA LYS A 58 14.36 8.69 -0.92
C LYS A 58 15.11 9.15 -2.18
N ARG A 59 16.41 8.86 -2.32
CA ARG A 59 17.21 9.23 -3.51
C ARG A 59 16.83 8.44 -4.76
N LEU A 60 16.20 7.29 -4.59
CA LEU A 60 15.74 6.46 -5.72
C LEU A 60 14.38 6.92 -6.28
N ARG A 61 13.72 7.88 -5.61
CA ARG A 61 12.41 8.38 -6.04
C ARG A 61 12.56 9.16 -7.34
N SER A 62 11.71 8.84 -8.31
CA SER A 62 11.59 9.65 -9.52
C SER A 62 11.15 11.06 -9.19
N TRP A 63 11.80 12.05 -9.80
CA TRP A 63 11.46 13.47 -9.64
C TRP A 63 10.01 13.77 -10.00
N LEU A 64 9.46 13.08 -11.02
CA LEU A 64 8.08 13.25 -11.47
C LEU A 64 7.03 12.88 -10.41
N LEU A 65 7.41 12.12 -9.39
CA LEU A 65 6.52 11.64 -8.33
C LEU A 65 6.64 12.44 -7.03
N GLN A 66 7.40 13.54 -7.02
CA GLN A 66 7.66 14.28 -5.78
C GLN A 66 6.39 14.80 -5.09
N SER A 67 5.44 15.35 -5.85
CA SER A 67 4.18 15.83 -5.29
C SER A 67 3.39 14.70 -4.62
N ILE A 68 3.38 13.51 -5.24
CA ILE A 68 2.71 12.31 -4.73
C ILE A 68 3.39 11.83 -3.45
N PHE A 69 4.73 11.76 -3.41
CA PHE A 69 5.45 11.38 -2.20
C PHE A 69 5.26 12.37 -1.06
N LYS A 70 5.19 13.67 -1.36
CA LYS A 70 4.90 14.70 -0.37
C LYS A 70 3.51 14.52 0.23
N ASP A 71 2.52 14.20 -0.60
CA ASP A 71 1.16 13.92 -0.12
C ASP A 71 1.11 12.67 0.77
N ILE A 72 1.80 11.59 0.38
CA ILE A 72 1.95 10.38 1.20
C ILE A 72 2.59 10.70 2.55
N GLU A 73 3.69 11.44 2.56
CA GLU A 73 4.39 11.81 3.80
C GLU A 73 3.49 12.64 4.73
N ASN A 74 2.73 13.59 4.18
CA ASN A 74 1.77 14.37 4.95
C ASN A 74 0.66 13.49 5.57
N LYS A 75 0.11 12.55 4.80
CA LYS A 75 -0.90 11.61 5.29
C LYS A 75 -0.33 10.66 6.34
N MET A 76 0.90 10.18 6.16
CA MET A 76 1.58 9.35 7.16
C MET A 76 1.76 10.07 8.49
N VAL A 77 2.13 11.37 8.46
CA VAL A 77 2.23 12.18 9.69
C VAL A 77 0.88 12.25 10.42
N ARG A 78 -0.23 12.38 9.69
CA ARG A 78 -1.57 12.38 10.28
C ARG A 78 -1.97 11.01 10.86
N VAL A 79 -1.62 9.93 10.17
CA VAL A 79 -1.87 8.56 10.65
C VAL A 79 -1.01 8.24 11.89
N GLY A 80 0.21 8.76 11.94
CA GLY A 80 1.18 8.52 13.00
C GLY A 80 1.98 7.25 12.74
N ASN A 81 1.50 6.10 13.22
CA ASN A 81 2.27 4.86 13.22
C ASN A 81 2.09 4.06 11.92
N VAL A 82 2.86 4.40 10.89
CA VAL A 82 2.87 3.69 9.60
C VAL A 82 4.17 2.94 9.40
N SER A 83 4.09 1.65 9.07
CA SER A 83 5.23 0.81 8.72
C SER A 83 5.05 0.18 7.34
N PHE A 84 6.14 0.07 6.59
CA PHE A 84 6.16 -0.61 5.30
C PHE A 84 6.83 -1.97 5.43
N LEU A 85 6.22 -2.99 4.85
CA LEU A 85 6.82 -4.32 4.75
C LEU A 85 6.88 -4.73 3.29
N LYS A 86 7.97 -5.40 2.91
CA LYS A 86 8.07 -6.06 1.62
C LYS A 86 7.16 -7.29 1.63
N ALA A 87 6.31 -7.43 0.63
CA ALA A 87 5.56 -8.67 0.46
C ALA A 87 6.54 -9.76 -0.04
N GLU A 88 6.58 -10.91 0.64
CA GLU A 88 7.33 -12.07 0.14
C GLU A 88 6.72 -12.54 -1.18
N ASN A 89 7.57 -12.91 -2.13
CA ASN A 89 7.18 -13.30 -3.49
C ASN A 89 6.23 -14.52 -3.54
N HIS A 90 6.05 -15.23 -2.42
CA HIS A 90 5.15 -16.38 -2.26
C HIS A 90 3.86 -16.07 -1.46
N GLY A 91 3.61 -14.79 -1.15
CA GLY A 91 2.43 -14.37 -0.38
C GLY A 91 1.31 -13.77 -1.22
N ASN A 92 1.31 -13.99 -2.54
CA ASN A 92 0.42 -13.29 -3.46
C ASN A 92 -0.42 -14.21 -4.37
N ASP A 93 -0.45 -15.52 -4.10
CA ASP A 93 -1.26 -16.47 -4.86
C ASP A 93 -2.75 -16.11 -4.81
N MET A 94 -3.22 -15.65 -3.65
CA MET A 94 -4.60 -15.21 -3.48
C MET A 94 -4.89 -13.91 -4.26
N ALA A 95 -3.99 -12.93 -4.25
CA ALA A 95 -4.18 -11.68 -4.99
C ALA A 95 -4.02 -11.88 -6.51
N TYR A 96 -3.10 -12.77 -6.92
CA TYR A 96 -2.91 -13.18 -8.30
C TYR A 96 -4.14 -13.95 -8.82
N ALA A 97 -4.69 -14.87 -8.01
CA ALA A 97 -5.93 -15.57 -8.32
C ALA A 97 -7.13 -14.62 -8.44
N LEU A 98 -7.27 -13.63 -7.55
CA LEU A 98 -8.34 -12.63 -7.63
C LEU A 98 -8.21 -11.73 -8.87
N ALA A 99 -6.99 -11.31 -9.22
CA ALA A 99 -6.74 -10.55 -10.45
C ALA A 99 -7.07 -11.36 -11.72
N LEU A 100 -6.69 -12.65 -11.76
CA LEU A 100 -7.05 -13.57 -12.84
C LEU A 100 -8.56 -13.81 -12.95
N THR A 101 -9.25 -13.94 -11.82
CA THR A 101 -10.70 -14.23 -11.79
C THR A 101 -11.53 -13.02 -12.20
N GLY A 102 -11.08 -11.80 -11.88
CA GLY A 102 -11.69 -10.56 -12.37
C GLY A 102 -11.60 -10.41 -13.90
N ILE A 103 -10.47 -10.80 -14.50
CA ILE A 103 -10.26 -10.76 -15.95
C ILE A 103 -11.19 -11.75 -16.67
N LYS A 104 -11.44 -12.94 -16.10
CA LYS A 104 -12.37 -13.93 -16.71
C LYS A 104 -13.83 -13.45 -16.74
N LYS A 105 -14.27 -12.61 -15.81
CA LYS A 105 -15.64 -12.07 -15.82
C LYS A 105 -15.87 -10.96 -16.86
N ALA A 106 -14.80 -10.29 -17.31
CA ALA A 106 -14.89 -9.24 -18.33
C ALA A 106 -14.99 -9.77 -19.77
N TRP A 107 -14.83 -11.09 -19.98
CA TRP A 107 -14.87 -11.72 -21.32
C TRP A 107 -16.18 -12.47 -21.62
N ASN A 108 -17.12 -12.51 -20.66
CA ASN A 108 -18.45 -13.11 -20.86
C ASN A 108 -19.54 -12.03 -20.80
N VAL A 109 -19.48 -11.09 -21.74
CA VAL A 109 -20.62 -10.23 -22.12
C VAL A 109 -20.74 -10.22 -23.63
#